data_AF-A0A1H0M569-F1
#
_entry.id   AF-A0A1H0M569-F1
#
_cell.length_a   1.000
_cell.length_b   1.000
_cell.length_c   1.000
_cell.angle_alpha   90.00
_cell.angle_beta   90.00
_cell.angle_gamma   90.00
#
_symmetry.space_group_name_H-M   'P 1'
#
loop_
_entity.id
_entity.type
_entity.pdbx_description
1 polymer ?
#
loop_
_entity_poly.entity_id
_entity_poly.type
_entity_poly.pdbx_seq_one_letter_code
_entity_poly.pdbx_strand_id
1 'polypeptide(L)'
;MYERSPHKVTEFAGPVDEFLAHACLVYGGDTPDRLARAQALLSADPEIAKANIFTMAVLSDAEGVAAALAVDPGLASRQRGPFDWEPLLYLTYSRLPGGDPVAAARLLLDAGADPNAGYLWEGNCPPFTALTGVFGEGEDAVNRPRHHAELPLARLLLDRGADPNDGQTLYNRMFGADDGHLRLLFEFGLGTGDGGPWRTRVPRQASPAEMLHDVLLWAAAHDQRARVELLLAHGVPPEAPFRGHPLHEGRSAHDLAVRSGNREIAALLEAAGAVPTRLDEVDQVVADAMAGLPVHAPPSVVAQAIARDPYAVVRAAELGKGDAARILVGAGFDVNAAECETALHQAAFAGNLDLVRLLLDLGADQSIMDTSFGSTPLGWAEHNRRDQVAAFLRSDQP
;
A
#
# COMPACT_ATOMS: atom_id res chain seq x y z
N MET A 1 -16.67 14.60 11.30
CA MET A 1 -17.46 13.51 11.90
C MET A 1 -16.73 12.17 11.80
N TYR A 2 -16.09 11.83 10.67
CA TYR A 2 -15.36 10.56 10.52
C TYR A 2 -13.82 10.68 10.60
N GLU A 3 -13.29 11.87 10.88
CA GLU A 3 -11.85 12.07 11.07
C GLU A 3 -11.42 11.51 12.43
N ARG A 4 -10.88 10.30 12.40
CA ARG A 4 -10.36 9.58 13.57
C ARG A 4 -8.97 9.09 13.17
N SER A 5 -7.92 9.80 13.57
CA SER A 5 -6.54 9.57 13.10
C SER A 5 -5.71 8.87 14.18
N PRO A 6 -5.55 7.54 14.14
CA PRO A 6 -4.94 6.80 15.25
C PRO A 6 -3.49 7.20 15.54
N HIS A 7 -2.75 7.65 14.52
CA HIS A 7 -1.36 8.10 14.65
C HIS A 7 -1.21 9.40 15.44
N LYS A 8 -2.29 10.16 15.64
CA LYS A 8 -2.29 11.39 16.44
C LYS A 8 -2.51 11.13 17.93
N VAL A 9 -2.85 9.90 18.33
CA VAL A 9 -3.12 9.56 19.74
C VAL A 9 -1.83 9.17 20.44
N THR A 10 -1.37 10.05 21.34
CA THR A 10 -0.12 9.88 22.10
C THR A 10 -0.33 9.75 23.62
N GLU A 11 -1.55 9.95 24.10
CA GLU A 11 -1.92 9.89 25.52
C GLU A 11 -3.08 8.92 25.72
N PHE A 12 -3.07 8.18 26.83
CA PHE A 12 -4.05 7.14 27.13
C PHE A 12 -4.69 7.37 28.49
N ALA A 13 -6.00 7.18 28.60
CA ALA A 13 -6.74 7.38 29.86
C ALA A 13 -6.39 6.31 30.92
N GLY A 14 -5.82 5.19 30.52
CA GLY A 14 -5.40 4.11 31.39
C GLY A 14 -4.82 2.91 30.62
N PRO A 15 -4.44 1.83 31.33
CA PRO A 15 -3.76 0.68 30.73
C PRO A 15 -4.60 -0.06 29.68
N VAL A 16 -5.93 -0.01 29.79
CA VAL A 16 -6.85 -0.59 28.78
C VAL A 16 -6.78 0.18 27.46
N ASP A 17 -6.79 1.51 27.49
CA ASP A 17 -6.69 2.33 26.27
C ASP A 17 -5.31 2.22 25.64
N GLU A 18 -4.25 2.19 26.46
CA GLU A 18 -2.88 1.96 25.99
C GLU A 18 -2.75 0.59 25.31
N PHE A 19 -3.31 -0.46 25.93
CA PHE A 19 -3.36 -1.80 25.34
C PHE A 19 -4.09 -1.81 23.99
N LEU A 20 -5.29 -1.24 23.91
CA LEU A 20 -6.08 -1.17 22.67
C LEU A 20 -5.32 -0.45 21.55
N ALA A 21 -4.68 0.68 21.88
CA ALA A 21 -3.95 1.48 20.90
C ALA A 21 -2.75 0.71 20.32
N HIS A 22 -2.01 0.01 21.17
CA HIS A 22 -0.81 -0.74 20.78
C HIS A 22 -1.09 -2.10 20.14
N ALA A 23 -2.26 -2.69 20.40
CA ALA A 23 -2.70 -3.94 19.78
C ALA A 23 -3.11 -3.78 18.31
N CYS A 24 -3.47 -2.57 17.89
CA CYS A 24 -3.97 -2.27 16.56
C CYS A 24 -2.88 -1.68 15.64
N LEU A 25 -2.92 -2.08 14.37
CA LEU A 25 -2.17 -1.46 13.28
C LEU A 25 -2.55 0.02 13.15
N VAL A 26 -1.55 0.89 13.05
CA VAL A 26 -1.73 2.33 12.80
C VAL A 26 -0.95 2.80 11.58
N TYR A 27 -1.63 3.46 10.65
CA TYR A 27 -0.99 4.06 9.48
C TYR A 27 -0.29 5.39 9.84
N GLY A 28 0.96 5.55 9.39
CA GLY A 28 1.76 6.76 9.64
C GLY A 28 2.66 6.70 10.89
N GLY A 29 2.88 5.52 11.48
CA GLY A 29 3.79 5.36 12.61
C GLY A 29 3.77 3.99 13.29
N ASP A 30 3.35 2.93 12.58
CA ASP A 30 3.39 1.59 13.16
C ASP A 30 4.83 1.11 13.32
N THR A 31 5.11 0.45 14.44
CA THR A 31 6.39 -0.21 14.68
C THR A 31 6.13 -1.55 15.38
N PRO A 32 6.99 -2.56 15.19
CA PRO A 32 6.88 -3.84 15.89
C PRO A 32 6.84 -3.70 17.43
N ASP A 33 7.45 -2.65 17.97
CA ASP A 33 7.49 -2.38 19.41
C ASP A 33 6.10 -2.10 20.00
N ARG A 34 5.15 -1.61 19.19
CA ARG A 34 3.76 -1.40 19.63
C ARG A 34 3.13 -2.73 20.03
N LEU A 35 3.25 -3.76 19.20
CA LEU A 35 2.67 -5.06 19.51
C LEU A 35 3.31 -5.70 20.75
N ALA A 36 4.64 -5.57 20.88
CA ALA A 36 5.36 -6.03 22.06
C ALA A 36 4.88 -5.31 23.34
N ARG A 37 4.60 -4.00 23.25
CA ARG A 37 4.04 -3.21 24.36
C ARG A 37 2.65 -3.70 24.76
N ALA A 38 1.76 -3.97 23.81
CA ALA A 38 0.43 -4.52 24.10
C ALA A 38 0.51 -5.87 24.82
N GLN A 39 1.39 -6.77 24.35
CA GLN A 39 1.61 -8.08 24.99
C GLN A 39 2.17 -7.95 26.42
N ALA A 40 3.09 -7.01 26.65
CA ALA A 40 3.65 -6.75 27.97
C ALA A 40 2.59 -6.23 28.96
N LEU A 41 1.71 -5.32 28.53
CA LEU A 41 0.60 -4.82 29.35
C LEU A 41 -0.35 -5.94 29.75
N LEU A 42 -0.76 -6.77 28.78
CA LEU A 42 -1.65 -7.91 29.04
C LEU A 42 -1.01 -8.95 29.97
N SER A 43 0.30 -9.18 29.84
CA SER A 43 1.04 -10.11 30.72
C SER A 43 1.13 -9.58 32.15
N ALA A 44 1.24 -8.26 32.32
CA ALA A 44 1.32 -7.61 33.62
C ALA A 44 -0.05 -7.55 34.32
N ASP A 45 -1.13 -7.35 33.56
CA ASP A 45 -2.51 -7.32 34.06
C ASP A 45 -3.47 -8.13 33.14
N PRO A 46 -3.66 -9.42 33.43
CA PRO A 46 -4.56 -10.28 32.66
C PRO A 46 -6.03 -9.84 32.69
N GLU A 47 -6.46 -9.00 33.64
CA GLU A 47 -7.85 -8.54 33.70
C GLU A 47 -8.19 -7.58 32.55
N ILE A 48 -7.19 -6.99 31.89
CA ILE A 48 -7.36 -6.20 30.66
C ILE A 48 -8.13 -7.01 29.60
N ALA A 49 -7.89 -8.33 29.50
CA ALA A 49 -8.56 -9.19 28.53
C ALA A 49 -10.09 -9.16 28.64
N LYS A 50 -10.62 -8.94 29.85
CA LYS A 50 -12.06 -8.99 30.16
C LYS A 50 -12.65 -7.61 30.46
N ALA A 51 -11.83 -6.56 30.37
CA ALA A 51 -12.22 -5.22 30.79
C ALA A 51 -13.45 -4.68 30.05
N ASN A 52 -13.57 -4.94 28.75
CA ASN A 52 -14.72 -4.54 27.95
C ASN A 52 -14.77 -5.29 26.61
N ILE A 53 -15.83 -5.06 25.82
CA ILE A 53 -16.00 -5.69 24.50
C ILE A 53 -14.87 -5.33 23.51
N PHE A 54 -14.23 -4.17 23.66
CA PHE A 54 -13.15 -3.74 22.76
C PHE A 54 -11.90 -4.58 22.98
N THR A 55 -11.54 -4.86 24.25
CA THR A 55 -10.40 -5.73 24.55
C THR A 55 -10.68 -7.18 24.15
N MET A 56 -11.92 -7.65 24.30
CA MET A 56 -12.34 -8.95 23.77
C MET A 56 -12.25 -9.00 22.24
N ALA A 57 -12.58 -7.90 21.56
CA ALA A 57 -12.52 -7.80 20.09
C ALA A 57 -11.07 -7.80 19.55
N VAL A 58 -10.14 -7.01 20.09
CA VAL A 58 -8.72 -7.09 19.66
C VAL A 58 -8.10 -8.46 19.96
N LEU A 59 -8.52 -9.13 21.03
CA LEU A 59 -8.06 -10.47 21.39
C LEU A 59 -8.75 -11.58 20.61
N SER A 60 -9.77 -11.25 19.80
CA SER A 60 -10.60 -12.24 19.10
C SER A 60 -11.20 -13.30 20.05
N ASP A 61 -11.57 -12.88 21.27
CA ASP A 61 -12.22 -13.71 22.27
C ASP A 61 -13.71 -13.84 21.97
N ALA A 62 -14.06 -14.82 21.15
CA ALA A 62 -15.44 -15.06 20.72
C ALA A 62 -16.38 -15.37 21.91
N GLU A 63 -15.90 -16.07 22.94
CA GLU A 63 -16.71 -16.39 24.12
C GLU A 63 -17.00 -15.12 24.95
N GLY A 64 -15.98 -14.30 25.19
CA GLY A 64 -16.13 -13.01 25.86
C GLY A 64 -17.05 -12.06 25.09
N VAL A 65 -16.87 -11.94 23.77
CA VAL A 65 -17.74 -11.15 22.90
C VAL A 65 -19.19 -11.63 22.98
N ALA A 66 -19.44 -12.94 22.90
CA ALA A 66 -20.79 -13.50 23.02
C ALA A 66 -21.43 -13.17 24.38
N ALA A 67 -20.67 -13.32 25.47
CA ALA A 67 -21.15 -13.02 26.82
C ALA A 67 -21.49 -11.54 26.99
N ALA A 68 -20.66 -10.63 26.48
CA ALA A 68 -20.90 -9.19 26.53
C ALA A 68 -22.15 -8.79 25.73
N LEU A 69 -22.30 -9.30 24.49
CA LEU A 69 -23.44 -9.01 23.63
C LEU A 69 -24.76 -9.61 24.15
N ALA A 70 -24.70 -10.73 24.87
CA ALA A 70 -25.89 -11.29 25.53
C ALA A 70 -26.44 -10.36 26.63
N VAL A 71 -25.59 -9.54 27.24
CA VAL A 71 -25.99 -8.54 28.23
C VAL A 71 -26.46 -7.25 27.54
N ASP A 72 -25.71 -6.75 26.55
CA ASP A 72 -26.05 -5.55 25.81
C ASP A 72 -25.64 -5.67 24.33
N PRO A 73 -26.59 -6.00 23.42
CA PRO A 73 -26.32 -6.05 21.98
C PRO A 73 -25.87 -4.72 21.38
N GLY A 74 -26.24 -3.58 22.00
CA GLY A 74 -25.85 -2.25 21.55
C GLY A 74 -24.35 -1.98 21.64
N LEU A 75 -23.60 -2.84 22.36
CA LEU A 75 -22.15 -2.80 22.40
C LEU A 75 -21.52 -3.02 21.01
N ALA A 76 -22.15 -3.77 20.11
CA ALA A 76 -21.62 -4.09 18.79
C ALA A 76 -21.35 -2.85 17.91
N SER A 77 -22.10 -1.75 18.12
CA SER A 77 -21.97 -0.50 17.36
C SER A 77 -21.47 0.67 18.21
N ARG A 78 -21.07 0.43 19.47
CA ARG A 78 -20.68 1.50 20.39
C ARG A 78 -19.26 1.97 20.10
N GLN A 79 -19.08 3.27 19.89
CA GLN A 79 -17.77 3.90 19.71
C GLN A 79 -17.17 4.28 21.08
N ARG A 80 -15.96 3.80 21.37
CA ARG A 80 -15.15 4.10 22.57
C ARG A 80 -13.65 3.79 22.34
N GLY A 81 -12.88 3.93 23.42
CA GLY A 81 -11.45 3.62 23.47
C GLY A 81 -10.61 4.74 22.86
N PRO A 82 -9.31 4.50 22.67
CA PRO A 82 -8.36 5.55 22.26
C PRO A 82 -8.68 6.17 20.89
N PHE A 83 -9.36 5.42 20.00
CA PHE A 83 -9.63 5.87 18.63
C PHE A 83 -11.10 6.21 18.38
N ASP A 84 -11.94 6.13 19.41
CA ASP A 84 -13.41 6.26 19.31
C ASP A 84 -13.98 5.34 18.20
N TRP A 85 -13.53 4.09 18.20
CA TRP A 85 -13.89 3.07 17.21
C TRP A 85 -14.95 2.10 17.75
N GLU A 86 -15.69 1.50 16.84
CA GLU A 86 -16.55 0.35 17.08
C GLU A 86 -15.70 -0.93 17.33
N PRO A 87 -16.21 -1.94 18.07
CA PRO A 87 -15.45 -3.15 18.35
C PRO A 87 -14.96 -3.88 17.09
N LEU A 88 -15.73 -3.84 16.00
CA LEU A 88 -15.34 -4.46 14.73
C LEU A 88 -14.05 -3.87 14.16
N LEU A 89 -13.83 -2.55 14.28
CA LEU A 89 -12.59 -1.92 13.83
C LEU A 89 -11.40 -2.34 14.68
N TYR A 90 -11.55 -2.40 16.02
CA TYR A 90 -10.50 -2.93 16.88
C TYR A 90 -10.14 -4.38 16.53
N LEU A 91 -11.12 -5.22 16.19
CA LEU A 91 -10.87 -6.58 15.72
C LEU A 91 -10.11 -6.59 14.40
N THR A 92 -10.57 -5.88 13.37
CA THR A 92 -9.96 -5.95 12.03
C THR A 92 -8.58 -5.31 11.97
N TYR A 93 -8.31 -4.31 12.81
CA TYR A 93 -7.00 -3.68 12.92
C TYR A 93 -6.06 -4.37 13.92
N SER A 94 -6.53 -5.35 14.71
CA SER A 94 -5.67 -6.09 15.64
C SER A 94 -4.52 -6.78 14.91
N ARG A 95 -3.34 -6.77 15.55
CA ARG A 95 -2.17 -7.57 15.14
C ARG A 95 -1.74 -8.55 16.23
N LEU A 96 -2.54 -8.72 17.28
CA LEU A 96 -2.33 -9.77 18.26
C LEU A 96 -2.58 -11.16 17.65
N PRO A 97 -1.71 -12.15 17.94
CA PRO A 97 -1.95 -13.51 17.50
C PRO A 97 -2.98 -14.21 18.39
N GLY A 98 -3.70 -15.18 17.84
CA GLY A 98 -4.59 -16.08 18.58
C GLY A 98 -6.07 -15.70 18.51
N GLY A 99 -6.87 -16.36 19.34
CA GLY A 99 -8.34 -16.25 19.33
C GLY A 99 -8.99 -16.82 18.07
N ASP A 100 -10.27 -16.53 17.89
CA ASP A 100 -11.03 -16.83 16.67
C ASP A 100 -11.66 -15.54 16.10
N PRO A 101 -10.91 -14.79 15.27
CA PRO A 101 -11.37 -13.52 14.73
C PRO A 101 -12.61 -13.67 13.87
N VAL A 102 -12.79 -14.80 13.19
CA VAL A 102 -13.95 -15.03 12.31
C VAL A 102 -15.19 -15.26 13.17
N ALA A 103 -15.11 -16.05 14.24
CA ALA A 103 -16.22 -16.24 15.16
C ALA A 103 -16.58 -14.94 15.91
N ALA A 104 -15.58 -14.21 16.43
CA ALA A 104 -15.79 -12.95 17.13
C ALA A 104 -16.42 -11.88 16.21
N ALA A 105 -15.92 -11.72 14.98
CA ALA A 105 -16.50 -10.81 14.01
C ALA A 105 -17.93 -11.22 13.63
N ARG A 106 -18.20 -12.52 13.49
CA ARG A 106 -19.55 -13.02 13.18
C ARG A 106 -20.55 -12.62 14.24
N LEU A 107 -20.18 -12.76 15.52
CA LEU A 107 -21.01 -12.36 16.66
C LEU A 107 -21.30 -10.86 16.66
N LEU A 108 -20.28 -10.02 16.41
CA LEU A 108 -20.44 -8.57 16.31
C LEU A 108 -21.39 -8.19 15.17
N LEU A 109 -21.20 -8.78 13.98
CA LEU A 109 -22.03 -8.54 12.81
C LEU A 109 -23.47 -9.03 13.01
N ASP A 110 -23.66 -10.19 13.65
CA ASP A 110 -24.99 -10.72 13.99
C ASP A 110 -25.73 -9.83 15.00
N ALA A 111 -24.98 -9.11 15.86
CA ALA A 111 -25.51 -8.12 16.79
C ALA A 111 -25.67 -6.70 16.18
N GLY A 112 -25.40 -6.53 14.88
CA GLY A 112 -25.65 -5.29 14.15
C GLY A 112 -24.45 -4.35 14.01
N ALA A 113 -23.21 -4.83 14.20
CA ALA A 113 -22.03 -4.07 13.80
C ALA A 113 -22.07 -3.75 12.29
N ASP A 114 -21.69 -2.54 11.91
CA ASP A 114 -21.64 -2.13 10.51
C ASP A 114 -20.40 -2.74 9.81
N PRO A 115 -20.57 -3.62 8.80
CA PRO A 115 -19.44 -4.18 8.05
C PRO A 115 -18.67 -3.11 7.26
N ASN A 116 -19.25 -1.92 7.06
CA ASN A 116 -18.64 -0.76 6.44
C ASN A 116 -18.14 0.26 7.48
N ALA A 117 -17.94 -0.13 8.73
CA ALA A 117 -17.28 0.71 9.72
C ALA A 117 -15.90 1.15 9.20
N GLY A 118 -15.48 2.37 9.54
CA GLY A 118 -14.23 2.94 9.06
C GLY A 118 -14.05 4.41 9.41
N TYR A 119 -12.90 4.98 9.07
CA TYR A 119 -12.53 6.35 9.42
C TYR A 119 -11.81 7.05 8.27
N LEU A 120 -11.74 8.38 8.32
CA LEU A 120 -10.89 9.18 7.42
C LEU A 120 -9.58 9.50 8.13
N TRP A 121 -8.47 9.03 7.57
CA TRP A 121 -7.13 9.36 8.06
C TRP A 121 -6.80 10.80 7.67
N GLU A 122 -6.58 11.66 8.68
CA GLU A 122 -6.43 13.12 8.52
C GLU A 122 -7.55 13.79 7.73
N GLY A 123 -8.75 13.21 7.79
CA GLY A 123 -9.89 13.71 7.04
C GLY A 123 -9.80 13.47 5.54
N ASN A 124 -8.80 12.75 5.03
CA ASN A 124 -8.58 12.48 3.61
C ASN A 124 -9.34 11.24 3.11
N CYS A 125 -9.60 11.21 1.80
CA CYS A 125 -10.12 10.03 1.10
C CYS A 125 -8.97 9.27 0.42
N PRO A 126 -9.11 7.95 0.21
CA PRO A 126 -10.25 7.09 0.58
C PRO A 126 -10.34 6.80 2.10
N PRO A 127 -11.48 6.32 2.60
CA PRO A 127 -11.62 5.92 4.00
C PRO A 127 -10.85 4.63 4.30
N PHE A 128 -10.38 4.51 5.53
CA PHE A 128 -9.81 3.31 6.12
C PHE A 128 -10.93 2.51 6.78
N THR A 129 -11.38 1.43 6.14
CA THR A 129 -12.52 0.64 6.58
C THR A 129 -12.10 -0.63 7.33
N ALA A 130 -13.10 -1.37 7.83
CA ALA A 130 -12.92 -2.73 8.32
C ALA A 130 -12.14 -3.61 7.33
N LEU A 131 -12.45 -3.57 6.02
CA LEU A 131 -11.71 -4.32 5.00
C LEU A 131 -10.26 -3.85 4.90
N THR A 132 -10.01 -2.53 4.92
CA THR A 132 -8.65 -1.98 4.93
C THR A 132 -7.83 -2.54 6.11
N GLY A 133 -8.43 -2.61 7.31
CA GLY A 133 -7.78 -3.18 8.49
C GLY A 133 -7.41 -4.67 8.32
N VAL A 134 -8.30 -5.45 7.69
CA VAL A 134 -8.08 -6.87 7.42
C VAL A 134 -6.95 -7.08 6.42
N PHE A 135 -7.01 -6.41 5.27
CA PHE A 135 -6.02 -6.58 4.20
C PHE A 135 -4.65 -5.99 4.55
N GLY A 136 -4.62 -4.92 5.36
CA GLY A 136 -3.37 -4.32 5.84
C GLY A 136 -2.48 -3.79 4.72
N GLU A 137 -1.17 -3.85 4.93
CA GLU A 137 -0.11 -3.31 4.06
C GLU A 137 -0.26 -1.81 3.77
N GLY A 138 0.53 -1.32 2.82
CA GLY A 138 0.70 0.07 2.44
C GLY A 138 2.09 0.28 1.85
N GLU A 139 2.49 1.54 1.69
CA GLU A 139 3.83 1.91 1.22
C GLU A 139 4.96 1.26 2.04
N ASP A 140 4.73 1.09 3.35
CA ASP A 140 5.63 0.39 4.27
C ASP A 140 5.02 -0.94 4.71
N ALA A 141 4.92 -1.89 3.77
CA ALA A 141 4.29 -3.18 4.00
C ALA A 141 4.96 -4.00 5.12
N VAL A 142 6.27 -3.79 5.35
CA VAL A 142 7.03 -4.50 6.39
C VAL A 142 6.51 -4.16 7.77
N ASN A 143 6.21 -2.89 8.03
CA ASN A 143 5.68 -2.44 9.31
C ASN A 143 4.15 -2.46 9.37
N ARG A 144 3.46 -2.85 8.29
CA ARG A 144 1.99 -2.85 8.20
C ARG A 144 1.47 -4.23 7.83
N PRO A 145 1.72 -5.28 8.62
CA PRO A 145 1.36 -6.64 8.25
C PRO A 145 -0.14 -6.80 8.02
N ARG A 146 -0.52 -7.84 7.28
CA ARG A 146 -1.92 -8.23 7.09
C ARG A 146 -2.50 -8.81 8.38
N HIS A 147 -3.82 -8.82 8.49
CA HIS A 147 -4.47 -9.53 9.59
C HIS A 147 -4.20 -11.04 9.48
N HIS A 148 -3.92 -11.73 10.59
CA HIS A 148 -3.52 -13.15 10.59
C HIS A 148 -4.61 -14.09 10.02
N ALA A 149 -5.87 -13.65 10.03
CA ALA A 149 -7.02 -14.31 9.42
C ALA A 149 -7.54 -13.60 8.16
N GLU A 150 -6.66 -12.93 7.40
CA GLU A 150 -6.97 -12.08 6.22
C GLU A 150 -8.16 -12.58 5.39
N LEU A 151 -7.98 -13.63 4.57
CA LEU A 151 -8.99 -14.09 3.62
C LEU A 151 -10.31 -14.55 4.26
N PRO A 152 -10.32 -15.40 5.31
CA PRO A 152 -11.60 -15.84 5.90
C PRO A 152 -12.34 -14.69 6.60
N LEU A 153 -11.63 -13.73 7.20
CA LEU A 153 -12.26 -12.56 7.83
C LEU A 153 -12.79 -11.57 6.78
N ALA A 154 -12.03 -11.28 5.73
CA ALA A 154 -12.47 -10.43 4.62
C ALA A 154 -13.71 -11.01 3.94
N ARG A 155 -13.72 -12.32 3.66
CA ARG A 155 -14.90 -12.99 3.08
C ARG A 155 -16.13 -12.86 3.99
N LEU A 156 -15.97 -13.05 5.29
CA LEU A 156 -17.07 -12.84 6.24
C LEU A 156 -17.63 -11.42 6.16
N LEU A 157 -16.76 -10.40 6.15
CA LEU A 157 -17.22 -9.01 6.04
C LEU A 157 -18.00 -8.77 4.74
N LEU A 158 -17.50 -9.28 3.61
CA LEU A 158 -18.14 -9.18 2.30
C LEU A 158 -19.49 -9.92 2.27
N ASP A 159 -19.56 -11.15 2.79
CA ASP A 159 -20.82 -11.93 2.95
C ASP A 159 -21.85 -11.19 3.80
N ARG A 160 -21.40 -10.28 4.67
CA ARG A 160 -22.25 -9.48 5.56
C ARG A 160 -22.53 -8.07 5.02
N GLY A 161 -22.07 -7.74 3.82
CA GLY A 161 -22.40 -6.49 3.13
C GLY A 161 -21.34 -5.40 3.26
N ALA A 162 -20.09 -5.73 3.56
CA ALA A 162 -18.98 -4.81 3.30
C ALA A 162 -18.90 -4.52 1.79
N ASP A 163 -18.73 -3.26 1.42
CA ASP A 163 -18.57 -2.85 0.03
C ASP A 163 -17.22 -3.31 -0.51
N PRO A 164 -17.17 -4.08 -1.61
CA PRO A 164 -15.90 -4.51 -2.20
C PRO A 164 -15.09 -3.34 -2.79
N ASN A 165 -15.69 -2.16 -3.01
CA ASN A 165 -15.02 -0.98 -3.56
C ASN A 165 -14.21 -0.21 -2.50
N ASP A 166 -13.33 -0.91 -1.80
CA ASP A 166 -12.49 -0.35 -0.75
C ASP A 166 -11.24 0.33 -1.33
N GLY A 167 -11.35 1.63 -1.63
CA GLY A 167 -10.26 2.38 -2.29
C GLY A 167 -8.93 2.35 -1.53
N GLN A 168 -8.95 2.34 -0.19
CA GLN A 168 -7.72 2.30 0.59
C GLN A 168 -7.05 0.91 0.56
N THR A 169 -7.81 -0.18 0.51
CA THR A 169 -7.30 -1.53 0.28
C THR A 169 -6.61 -1.62 -1.07
N LEU A 170 -7.28 -1.13 -2.13
CA LEU A 170 -6.72 -1.15 -3.48
C LEU A 170 -5.38 -0.41 -3.54
N TYR A 171 -5.32 0.79 -2.95
CA TYR A 171 -4.08 1.54 -2.82
C TYR A 171 -3.02 0.82 -1.99
N ASN A 172 -3.37 0.34 -0.79
CA ASN A 172 -2.38 -0.28 0.11
C ASN A 172 -1.75 -1.54 -0.47
N ARG A 173 -2.48 -2.26 -1.32
CA ARG A 173 -2.08 -3.57 -1.84
C ARG A 173 -1.55 -3.52 -3.27
N MET A 174 -1.47 -2.32 -3.88
CA MET A 174 -0.95 -2.18 -5.24
C MET A 174 0.59 -2.28 -5.33
N PHE A 175 1.32 -2.03 -4.25
CA PHE A 175 2.79 -2.00 -4.28
C PHE A 175 3.43 -3.39 -4.48
N GLY A 176 2.80 -4.45 -3.95
CA GLY A 176 3.27 -5.83 -4.09
C GLY A 176 2.63 -6.58 -5.27
N ALA A 177 3.16 -7.75 -5.61
CA ALA A 177 2.65 -8.60 -6.70
C ALA A 177 1.44 -9.49 -6.33
N ASP A 178 1.05 -9.53 -5.05
CA ASP A 178 -0.01 -10.41 -4.59
C ASP A 178 -1.42 -9.85 -4.85
N ASP A 179 -2.19 -10.56 -5.69
CA ASP A 179 -3.55 -10.21 -6.09
C ASP A 179 -4.65 -11.01 -5.36
N GLY A 180 -4.33 -11.66 -4.23
CA GLY A 180 -5.32 -12.42 -3.46
C GLY A 180 -6.54 -11.58 -3.04
N HIS A 181 -6.30 -10.33 -2.63
CA HIS A 181 -7.35 -9.37 -2.27
C HIS A 181 -8.22 -8.99 -3.48
N LEU A 182 -7.63 -8.67 -4.65
CA LEU A 182 -8.38 -8.33 -5.86
C LEU A 182 -9.30 -9.47 -6.29
N ARG A 183 -8.79 -10.71 -6.32
CA ARG A 183 -9.59 -11.88 -6.70
C ARG A 183 -10.81 -12.04 -5.80
N LEU A 184 -10.62 -11.94 -4.48
CA LEU A 184 -11.71 -11.99 -3.52
C LEU A 184 -12.71 -10.84 -3.75
N LEU A 185 -12.24 -9.60 -3.89
CA LEU A 185 -13.12 -8.44 -4.06
C LEU A 185 -13.92 -8.51 -5.38
N PHE A 186 -13.32 -9.04 -6.46
CA PHE A 186 -14.04 -9.27 -7.72
C PHE A 186 -15.17 -10.29 -7.59
N GLU A 187 -15.01 -11.35 -6.78
CA GLU A 187 -16.11 -12.29 -6.50
C GLU A 187 -17.35 -11.60 -5.88
N PHE A 188 -17.15 -10.48 -5.19
CA PHE A 188 -18.21 -9.71 -4.53
C PHE A 188 -18.62 -8.44 -5.30
N GLY A 189 -18.08 -8.20 -6.50
CA GLY A 189 -18.52 -7.10 -7.37
C GLY A 189 -17.67 -5.84 -7.31
N LEU A 190 -16.37 -5.94 -6.99
CA LEU A 190 -15.42 -4.84 -7.18
C LEU A 190 -15.54 -4.22 -8.58
N GLY A 191 -15.57 -2.89 -8.64
CA GLY A 191 -15.73 -2.13 -9.89
C GLY A 191 -17.17 -1.85 -10.27
N THR A 192 -18.14 -2.37 -9.51
CA THR A 192 -19.57 -2.23 -9.81
C THR A 192 -20.30 -1.42 -8.74
N GLY A 193 -21.54 -1.04 -9.04
CA GLY A 193 -22.39 -0.29 -8.12
C GLY A 193 -22.09 1.22 -8.09
N ASP A 194 -22.56 1.88 -7.04
CA ASP A 194 -22.49 3.33 -6.88
C ASP A 194 -21.31 3.78 -6.00
N GLY A 195 -20.45 2.88 -5.53
CA GLY A 195 -19.37 3.18 -4.57
C GLY A 195 -19.80 3.11 -3.09
N GLY A 196 -20.98 2.55 -2.85
CA GLY A 196 -21.42 2.06 -1.54
C GLY A 196 -21.61 3.10 -0.45
N PRO A 197 -21.71 2.65 0.82
CA PRO A 197 -22.11 3.51 1.93
C PRO A 197 -21.17 4.68 2.16
N TRP A 198 -19.88 4.48 1.88
CA TRP A 198 -18.86 5.49 2.08
C TRP A 198 -18.97 6.65 1.10
N ARG A 199 -19.35 6.42 -0.16
CA ARG A 199 -19.65 7.51 -1.09
C ARG A 199 -20.88 8.31 -0.67
N THR A 200 -21.88 7.66 -0.06
CA THR A 200 -23.02 8.38 0.52
C THR A 200 -22.59 9.25 1.71
N ARG A 201 -21.70 8.75 2.58
CA ARG A 201 -21.16 9.50 3.73
C ARG A 201 -20.23 10.65 3.30
N VAL A 202 -19.44 10.43 2.25
CA VAL A 202 -18.41 11.35 1.75
C VAL A 202 -18.46 11.38 0.20
N PRO A 203 -19.26 12.28 -0.41
CA PRO A 203 -19.54 12.26 -1.85
C PRO A 203 -18.36 12.46 -2.80
N ARG A 204 -17.21 12.95 -2.30
CA ARG A 204 -16.00 13.22 -3.10
C ARG A 204 -15.13 11.99 -3.36
N GLN A 205 -15.57 10.79 -2.98
CA GLN A 205 -14.84 9.56 -3.26
C GLN A 205 -14.84 9.25 -4.76
N ALA A 206 -13.74 8.66 -5.21
CA ALA A 206 -13.65 8.08 -6.55
C ALA A 206 -14.79 7.09 -6.78
N SER A 207 -15.28 7.01 -8.01
CA SER A 207 -16.17 5.95 -8.42
C SER A 207 -15.42 4.61 -8.51
N PRO A 208 -16.13 3.47 -8.45
CA PRO A 208 -15.53 2.15 -8.65
C PRO A 208 -14.67 2.04 -9.92
N ALA A 209 -15.11 2.68 -11.02
CA ALA A 209 -14.37 2.70 -12.28
C ALA A 209 -13.07 3.51 -12.19
N GLU A 210 -13.09 4.67 -11.51
CA GLU A 210 -11.89 5.49 -11.29
C GLU A 210 -10.87 4.73 -10.44
N MET A 211 -11.31 4.06 -9.36
CA MET A 211 -10.41 3.25 -8.52
C MET A 211 -9.71 2.15 -9.31
N LEU A 212 -10.45 1.36 -10.10
CA LEU A 212 -9.87 0.26 -10.88
C LEU A 212 -8.94 0.74 -11.98
N HIS A 213 -9.20 1.90 -12.56
CA HIS A 213 -8.31 2.49 -13.55
C HIS A 213 -6.99 2.91 -12.91
N ASP A 214 -7.00 3.51 -11.71
CA ASP A 214 -5.76 3.85 -11.00
C ASP A 214 -4.92 2.61 -10.70
N VAL A 215 -5.56 1.50 -10.30
CA VAL A 215 -4.86 0.21 -10.12
C VAL A 215 -4.27 -0.29 -11.45
N LEU A 216 -4.97 -0.09 -12.58
CA LEU A 216 -4.46 -0.46 -13.90
C LEU A 216 -3.26 0.40 -14.32
N LEU A 217 -3.32 1.72 -14.11
CA LEU A 217 -2.22 2.64 -14.39
C LEU A 217 -0.98 2.27 -13.59
N TRP A 218 -1.15 2.01 -12.29
CA TRP A 218 -0.08 1.54 -11.42
C TRP A 218 0.51 0.22 -11.92
N ALA A 219 -0.33 -0.77 -12.19
CA ALA A 219 0.09 -2.09 -12.65
C ALA A 219 0.89 -2.04 -13.96
N ALA A 220 0.48 -1.16 -14.88
CA ALA A 220 1.15 -0.96 -16.15
C ALA A 220 2.52 -0.30 -15.98
N ALA A 221 2.64 0.68 -15.09
CA ALA A 221 3.90 1.35 -14.78
C ALA A 221 4.90 0.44 -14.05
N HIS A 222 4.43 -0.47 -13.20
CA HIS A 222 5.25 -1.27 -12.26
C HIS A 222 5.51 -2.73 -12.67
N ASP A 223 5.36 -3.05 -13.96
CA ASP A 223 5.61 -4.39 -14.53
C ASP A 223 4.77 -5.51 -13.89
N GLN A 224 3.53 -5.19 -13.49
CA GLN A 224 2.64 -6.14 -12.82
C GLN A 224 1.73 -6.82 -13.84
N ARG A 225 2.34 -7.57 -14.77
CA ARG A 225 1.63 -8.18 -15.91
C ARG A 225 0.42 -9.02 -15.49
N ALA A 226 0.57 -9.86 -14.47
CA ALA A 226 -0.52 -10.72 -13.98
C ALA A 226 -1.72 -9.90 -13.46
N ARG A 227 -1.47 -8.74 -12.86
CA ARG A 227 -2.51 -7.82 -12.41
C ARG A 227 -3.21 -7.14 -13.58
N VAL A 228 -2.46 -6.70 -14.59
CA VAL A 228 -3.03 -6.16 -15.84
C VAL A 228 -3.95 -7.20 -16.48
N GLU A 229 -3.50 -8.45 -16.62
CA GLU A 229 -4.32 -9.54 -17.15
C GLU A 229 -5.59 -9.77 -16.32
N LEU A 230 -5.48 -9.76 -14.99
CA LEU A 230 -6.62 -9.91 -14.08
C LEU A 230 -7.64 -8.78 -14.27
N LEU A 231 -7.19 -7.52 -14.29
CA LEU A 231 -8.07 -6.35 -14.43
C LEU A 231 -8.81 -6.39 -15.78
N LEU A 232 -8.09 -6.65 -16.88
CA LEU A 232 -8.68 -6.76 -18.21
C LEU A 232 -9.68 -7.93 -18.30
N ALA A 233 -9.37 -9.08 -17.69
CA ALA A 233 -10.27 -10.23 -17.65
C ALA A 233 -11.57 -9.95 -16.87
N HIS A 234 -11.54 -9.02 -15.91
CA HIS A 234 -12.71 -8.54 -15.19
C HIS A 234 -13.36 -7.30 -15.82
N GLY A 235 -13.00 -6.96 -17.06
CA GLY A 235 -13.67 -5.92 -17.86
C GLY A 235 -13.27 -4.48 -17.53
N VAL A 236 -12.15 -4.28 -16.83
CA VAL A 236 -11.58 -2.93 -16.67
C VAL A 236 -11.11 -2.44 -18.04
N PRO A 237 -11.61 -1.32 -18.55
CA PRO A 237 -11.23 -0.86 -19.88
C PRO A 237 -9.78 -0.33 -19.85
N PRO A 238 -8.98 -0.57 -20.90
CA PRO A 238 -7.62 -0.03 -20.98
C PRO A 238 -7.59 1.49 -21.17
N GLU A 239 -8.72 2.07 -21.59
CA GLU A 239 -8.92 3.50 -21.77
C GLU A 239 -10.08 3.98 -20.90
N ALA A 240 -9.92 5.12 -20.26
CA ALA A 240 -10.95 5.73 -19.44
C ALA A 240 -11.10 7.23 -19.76
N PRO A 241 -12.31 7.82 -19.59
CA PRO A 241 -12.53 9.24 -19.86
C PRO A 241 -11.92 10.17 -18.79
N PHE A 242 -11.36 9.62 -17.73
CA PHE A 242 -10.72 10.34 -16.63
C PHE A 242 -9.21 10.06 -16.62
N ARG A 243 -8.45 11.03 -16.13
CA ARG A 243 -6.97 11.04 -16.20
C ARG A 243 -6.28 10.09 -15.22
N GLY A 244 -7.02 9.55 -14.26
CA GLY A 244 -6.47 8.80 -13.13
C GLY A 244 -5.68 9.66 -12.15
N HIS A 245 -4.93 9.00 -11.27
CA HIS A 245 -4.18 9.62 -10.19
C HIS A 245 -3.15 10.66 -10.72
N PRO A 246 -3.01 11.84 -10.08
CA PRO A 246 -2.11 12.90 -10.54
C PRO A 246 -0.65 12.47 -10.76
N LEU A 247 -0.16 11.47 -10.01
CA LEU A 247 1.17 10.88 -10.18
C LEU A 247 1.44 10.38 -11.61
N HIS A 248 0.40 9.98 -12.34
CA HIS A 248 0.55 9.49 -13.71
C HIS A 248 0.50 10.61 -14.76
N GLU A 249 0.32 11.87 -14.35
CA GLU A 249 0.32 13.06 -15.22
C GLU A 249 -0.68 12.98 -16.39
N GLY A 250 -1.74 12.18 -16.24
CA GLY A 250 -2.74 11.93 -17.27
C GLY A 250 -2.28 11.05 -18.43
N ARG A 251 -1.20 10.29 -18.25
CA ARG A 251 -0.75 9.25 -19.19
C ARG A 251 -1.71 8.05 -19.17
N SER A 252 -1.88 7.41 -20.32
CA SER A 252 -2.63 6.15 -20.41
C SER A 252 -1.82 4.99 -19.83
N ALA A 253 -2.50 3.87 -19.51
CA ALA A 253 -1.82 2.65 -19.08
C ALA A 253 -0.81 2.17 -20.14
N HIS A 254 -1.15 2.32 -21.42
CA HIS A 254 -0.27 1.95 -22.52
C HIS A 254 0.99 2.83 -22.56
N ASP A 255 0.84 4.16 -22.41
CA ASP A 255 1.98 5.09 -22.34
C ASP A 255 2.91 4.74 -21.18
N LEU A 256 2.35 4.53 -19.98
CA LEU A 256 3.12 4.10 -18.80
C LEU A 256 3.87 2.79 -19.04
N ALA A 257 3.22 1.79 -19.63
CA ALA A 257 3.87 0.52 -19.95
C ALA A 257 5.04 0.70 -20.91
N VAL A 258 4.88 1.50 -21.97
CA VAL A 258 5.96 1.76 -22.94
C VAL A 258 7.12 2.50 -22.29
N ARG A 259 6.87 3.56 -21.53
CA ARG A 259 7.92 4.36 -20.87
C ARG A 259 8.65 3.59 -19.78
N SER A 260 7.96 2.68 -19.10
CA SER A 260 8.57 1.76 -18.15
C SER A 260 9.30 0.60 -18.82
N GLY A 261 9.22 0.43 -20.16
CA GLY A 261 9.85 -0.66 -20.89
C GLY A 261 9.12 -2.01 -20.79
N ASN A 262 7.86 -2.01 -20.34
CA ASN A 262 7.04 -3.20 -20.11
C ASN A 262 6.31 -3.62 -21.40
N ARG A 263 7.07 -4.09 -22.40
CA ARG A 263 6.58 -4.33 -23.77
C ARG A 263 5.45 -5.36 -23.84
N GLU A 264 5.48 -6.38 -22.98
CA GLU A 264 4.42 -7.39 -22.92
C GLU A 264 3.10 -6.81 -22.40
N ILE A 265 3.17 -5.95 -21.39
CA ILE A 265 2.00 -5.22 -20.89
C ILE A 265 1.46 -4.28 -21.97
N ALA A 266 2.33 -3.54 -22.67
CA ALA A 266 1.89 -2.68 -23.78
C ALA A 266 1.11 -3.49 -24.83
N ALA A 267 1.65 -4.64 -25.26
CA ALA A 267 0.96 -5.53 -26.20
C ALA A 267 -0.38 -6.07 -25.67
N LEU A 268 -0.47 -6.40 -24.38
CA LEU A 268 -1.74 -6.83 -23.74
C LEU A 268 -2.78 -5.72 -23.77
N LEU A 269 -2.37 -4.47 -23.47
CA LEU A 269 -3.25 -3.32 -23.50
C LEU A 269 -3.73 -3.01 -24.92
N GLU A 270 -2.85 -3.06 -25.93
CA GLU A 270 -3.23 -2.92 -27.34
C GLU A 270 -4.23 -4.00 -27.77
N ALA A 271 -3.99 -5.26 -27.38
CA ALA A 271 -4.91 -6.37 -27.67
C ALA A 271 -6.29 -6.18 -27.01
N ALA A 272 -6.34 -5.48 -25.87
CA ALA A 272 -7.57 -5.08 -25.20
C ALA A 272 -8.20 -3.78 -25.77
N GLY A 273 -7.59 -3.16 -26.78
CA GLY A 273 -8.10 -1.98 -27.48
C GLY A 273 -7.55 -0.63 -27.00
N ALA A 274 -6.45 -0.61 -26.25
CA ALA A 274 -5.74 0.63 -25.93
C ALA A 274 -5.24 1.33 -27.21
N VAL A 275 -5.18 2.67 -27.19
CA VAL A 275 -4.58 3.42 -28.29
C VAL A 275 -3.05 3.36 -28.14
N PRO A 276 -2.31 2.85 -29.15
CA PRO A 276 -0.87 2.77 -29.06
C PRO A 276 -0.21 4.15 -28.95
N THR A 277 0.59 4.31 -27.90
CA THR A 277 1.41 5.50 -27.66
C THR A 277 2.61 5.51 -28.61
N ARG A 278 2.82 6.64 -29.29
CA ARG A 278 4.04 6.89 -30.07
C ARG A 278 4.90 7.91 -29.36
N LEU A 279 6.08 7.49 -28.94
CA LEU A 279 7.08 8.38 -28.36
C LEU A 279 7.81 9.15 -29.45
N ASP A 280 8.26 10.36 -29.12
CA ASP A 280 9.23 11.06 -29.96
C ASP A 280 10.64 10.44 -29.78
N GLU A 281 11.60 10.85 -30.61
CA GLU A 281 12.96 10.30 -30.58
C GLU A 281 13.69 10.53 -29.24
N VAL A 282 13.30 11.56 -28.49
CA VAL A 282 13.91 11.91 -27.20
C VAL A 282 13.39 10.98 -26.11
N ASP A 283 12.08 10.80 -26.02
CA ASP A 283 11.46 9.90 -25.05
C ASP A 283 11.75 8.42 -25.35
N GLN A 284 11.96 8.09 -26.63
CA GLN A 284 12.33 6.74 -27.07
C GLN A 284 13.69 6.29 -26.49
N VAL A 285 14.64 7.22 -26.31
CA VAL A 285 15.95 6.91 -25.68
C VAL A 285 15.76 6.31 -24.30
N VAL A 286 14.92 6.93 -23.48
CA VAL A 286 14.67 6.47 -22.12
C VAL A 286 13.87 5.17 -22.14
N ALA A 287 12.82 5.08 -22.97
CA ALA A 287 12.01 3.87 -23.09
C ALA A 287 12.81 2.64 -23.54
N ASP A 288 13.73 2.80 -24.50
CA ASP A 288 14.62 1.72 -24.94
C ASP A 288 15.54 1.26 -23.81
N ALA A 289 16.16 2.19 -23.08
CA ALA A 289 16.96 1.87 -21.92
C ALA A 289 16.15 1.14 -20.83
N MET A 290 14.94 1.61 -20.54
CA MET A 290 14.01 0.98 -19.59
C MET A 290 13.57 -0.42 -20.02
N ALA A 291 13.58 -0.72 -21.33
CA ALA A 291 13.35 -2.04 -21.90
C ALA A 291 14.62 -2.92 -21.94
N GLY A 292 15.75 -2.44 -21.42
CA GLY A 292 17.04 -3.14 -21.46
C GLY A 292 17.69 -3.15 -22.85
N LEU A 293 17.26 -2.26 -23.75
CA LEU A 293 17.77 -2.16 -25.11
C LEU A 293 18.92 -1.14 -25.18
N PRO A 294 19.94 -1.36 -26.03
CA PRO A 294 20.97 -0.37 -26.25
C PRO A 294 20.39 0.94 -26.81
N VAL A 295 20.85 2.08 -26.28
CA VAL A 295 20.50 3.40 -26.80
C VAL A 295 21.29 3.67 -28.09
N HIS A 296 20.57 3.81 -29.20
CA HIS A 296 21.14 4.13 -30.52
C HIS A 296 20.64 5.48 -31.02
N ALA A 297 21.01 6.56 -30.33
CA ALA A 297 20.62 7.93 -30.67
C ALA A 297 21.83 8.87 -30.80
N PRO A 298 21.75 9.93 -31.64
CA PRO A 298 22.79 10.94 -31.72
C PRO A 298 23.05 11.60 -30.35
N PRO A 299 24.30 12.02 -30.04
CA PRO A 299 24.62 12.66 -28.76
C PRO A 299 23.72 13.86 -28.42
N SER A 300 23.25 14.60 -29.43
CA SER A 300 22.32 15.72 -29.25
C SER A 300 20.93 15.29 -28.77
N VAL A 301 20.45 14.13 -29.18
CA VAL A 301 19.16 13.57 -28.75
C VAL A 301 19.29 13.00 -27.33
N VAL A 302 20.39 12.31 -27.05
CA VAL A 302 20.69 11.82 -25.69
C VAL A 302 20.79 12.98 -24.69
N ALA A 303 21.47 14.07 -25.05
CA ALA A 303 21.53 15.26 -24.20
C ALA A 303 20.15 15.89 -23.94
N GLN A 304 19.25 15.86 -24.93
CA GLN A 304 17.85 16.31 -24.75
C GLN A 304 17.06 15.36 -23.84
N ALA A 305 17.30 14.05 -23.94
CA ALA A 305 16.66 13.05 -23.08
C ALA A 305 17.07 13.26 -21.61
N ILE A 306 18.36 13.47 -21.36
CA ILE A 306 18.89 13.80 -20.02
C ILE A 306 18.26 15.09 -19.49
N ALA A 307 18.16 16.14 -20.32
CA ALA A 307 17.58 17.41 -19.89
C ALA A 307 16.07 17.32 -19.62
N ARG A 308 15.36 16.44 -20.31
CA ARG A 308 13.91 16.25 -20.19
C ARG A 308 13.52 15.36 -19.02
N ASP A 309 14.30 14.31 -18.77
CA ASP A 309 14.06 13.33 -17.71
C ASP A 309 15.36 13.00 -16.96
N PRO A 310 15.93 13.96 -16.21
CA PRO A 310 17.21 13.78 -15.54
C PRO A 310 17.18 12.66 -14.47
N TYR A 311 15.99 12.27 -14.02
CA TYR A 311 15.77 11.30 -12.94
C TYR A 311 15.43 9.90 -13.46
N ALA A 312 15.59 9.61 -14.75
CA ALA A 312 15.28 8.30 -15.33
C ALA A 312 15.97 7.13 -14.60
N VAL A 313 17.17 7.34 -14.04
CA VAL A 313 17.89 6.33 -13.25
C VAL A 313 17.17 6.00 -11.94
N VAL A 314 16.52 6.99 -11.30
CA VAL A 314 15.70 6.80 -10.10
C VAL A 314 14.53 5.87 -10.41
N ARG A 315 13.81 6.14 -11.51
CA ARG A 315 12.70 5.28 -11.96
C ARG A 315 13.15 3.87 -12.34
N ALA A 316 14.33 3.73 -12.96
CA ALA A 316 14.91 2.41 -13.21
C ALA A 316 15.16 1.64 -11.91
N ALA A 317 15.63 2.32 -10.86
CA ALA A 317 15.88 1.71 -9.56
C ALA A 317 14.60 1.37 -8.80
N GLU A 318 13.60 2.26 -8.81
CA GLU A 318 12.25 2.03 -8.26
C GLU A 318 11.61 0.77 -8.86
N LEU A 319 11.76 0.58 -10.17
CA LEU A 319 11.27 -0.60 -10.89
C LEU A 319 12.20 -1.82 -10.79
N GLY A 320 13.31 -1.73 -10.05
CA GLY A 320 14.27 -2.82 -9.89
C GLY A 320 15.06 -3.19 -11.17
N LYS A 321 15.06 -2.32 -12.19
CA LYS A 321 15.64 -2.57 -13.52
C LYS A 321 17.12 -2.20 -13.58
N GLY A 322 17.97 -3.07 -13.02
CA GLY A 322 19.42 -2.86 -12.99
C GLY A 322 20.05 -2.66 -14.37
N ASP A 323 19.64 -3.43 -15.39
CA ASP A 323 20.16 -3.26 -16.76
C ASP A 323 19.79 -1.90 -17.35
N ALA A 324 18.58 -1.40 -17.07
CA ALA A 324 18.17 -0.06 -17.49
C ALA A 324 19.02 1.02 -16.80
N ALA A 325 19.25 0.90 -15.49
CA ALA A 325 20.12 1.82 -14.75
C ALA A 325 21.54 1.85 -15.34
N ARG A 326 22.11 0.69 -15.67
CA ARG A 326 23.43 0.58 -16.32
C ARG A 326 23.46 1.27 -17.69
N ILE A 327 22.44 1.04 -18.52
CA ILE A 327 22.35 1.64 -19.86
C ILE A 327 22.21 3.16 -19.77
N LEU A 328 21.35 3.66 -18.88
CA LEU A 328 21.14 5.09 -18.66
C LEU A 328 22.42 5.79 -18.19
N VAL A 329 23.11 5.25 -17.18
CA VAL A 329 24.38 5.82 -16.71
C VAL A 329 25.45 5.77 -17.81
N GLY A 330 25.51 4.67 -18.57
CA GLY A 330 26.40 4.55 -19.73
C GLY A 330 26.10 5.55 -20.85
N ALA A 331 24.84 6.01 -20.97
CA ALA A 331 24.43 7.07 -21.89
C ALA A 331 24.69 8.49 -21.34
N GLY A 332 25.16 8.62 -20.09
CA GLY A 332 25.55 9.88 -19.47
C GLY A 332 24.52 10.48 -18.51
N PHE A 333 23.47 9.72 -18.12
CA PHE A 333 22.60 10.14 -17.03
C PHE A 333 23.36 10.09 -15.69
N ASP A 334 23.14 11.09 -14.84
CA ASP A 334 23.78 11.16 -13.53
C ASP A 334 23.11 10.15 -12.57
N VAL A 335 23.92 9.21 -12.04
CA VAL A 335 23.47 8.21 -11.06
C VAL A 335 23.04 8.84 -9.73
N ASN A 336 23.53 10.04 -9.44
CA ASN A 336 23.23 10.81 -8.23
C ASN A 336 22.11 11.84 -8.42
N ALA A 337 21.49 11.89 -9.60
CA ALA A 337 20.33 12.74 -9.82
C ALA A 337 19.21 12.35 -8.85
N ALA A 338 18.64 13.37 -8.19
CA ALA A 338 17.54 13.22 -7.27
C ALA A 338 16.58 14.40 -7.43
N GLU A 339 15.28 14.10 -7.49
CA GLU A 339 14.24 15.10 -7.26
C GLU A 339 14.01 15.23 -5.75
N CYS A 340 13.62 14.12 -5.11
CA CYS A 340 13.57 13.99 -3.65
C CYS A 340 14.56 12.94 -3.12
N GLU A 341 14.69 11.81 -3.83
CA GLU A 341 15.48 10.64 -3.47
C GLU A 341 16.37 10.21 -4.65
N THR A 342 17.54 9.63 -4.37
CA THR A 342 18.41 9.06 -5.43
C THR A 342 18.00 7.63 -5.77
N ALA A 343 18.53 7.10 -6.88
CA ALA A 343 18.38 5.69 -7.22
C ALA A 343 18.84 4.74 -6.10
N LEU A 344 19.86 5.13 -5.34
CA LEU A 344 20.39 4.32 -4.24
C LEU A 344 19.42 4.29 -3.04
N HIS A 345 18.66 5.37 -2.79
CA HIS A 345 17.58 5.39 -1.79
C HIS A 345 16.51 4.36 -2.17
N GLN A 346 16.05 4.36 -3.43
CA GLN A 346 15.04 3.41 -3.92
C GLN A 346 15.49 1.95 -3.77
N ALA A 347 16.71 1.65 -4.22
CA ALA A 347 17.28 0.30 -4.11
C ALA A 347 17.41 -0.14 -2.64
N ALA A 348 17.80 0.78 -1.76
CA ALA A 348 17.96 0.51 -0.33
C ALA A 348 16.62 0.29 0.38
N PHE A 349 15.61 1.11 0.07
CA PHE A 349 14.25 0.94 0.55
C PHE A 349 13.66 -0.42 0.13
N ALA A 350 13.82 -0.80 -1.14
CA ALA A 350 13.35 -2.08 -1.67
C ALA A 350 14.12 -3.29 -1.10
N GLY A 351 15.31 -3.07 -0.53
CA GLY A 351 16.18 -4.15 -0.04
C GLY A 351 16.87 -4.93 -1.17
N ASN A 352 16.98 -4.34 -2.36
CA ASN A 352 17.58 -4.98 -3.52
C ASN A 352 19.11 -4.84 -3.47
N LEU A 353 19.77 -5.77 -2.78
CA LEU A 353 21.23 -5.73 -2.56
C LEU A 353 22.04 -5.74 -3.86
N ASP A 354 21.58 -6.46 -4.88
CA ASP A 354 22.28 -6.53 -6.17
C ASP A 354 22.21 -5.19 -6.91
N LEU A 355 21.05 -4.52 -6.87
CA LEU A 355 20.91 -3.17 -7.42
C LEU A 355 21.71 -2.14 -6.62
N VAL A 356 21.74 -2.24 -5.28
CA VAL A 356 22.59 -1.39 -4.42
C VAL A 356 24.06 -1.49 -4.85
N ARG A 357 24.58 -2.71 -4.99
CA ARG A 357 25.96 -2.95 -5.46
C ARG A 357 26.20 -2.35 -6.84
N LEU A 358 25.28 -2.59 -7.77
CA LEU A 358 25.37 -2.05 -9.12
C LEU A 358 25.44 -0.52 -9.12
N LEU A 359 24.58 0.15 -8.35
CA LEU A 359 24.55 1.61 -8.31
C LEU A 359 25.85 2.18 -7.72
N LEU A 360 26.41 1.55 -6.70
CA LEU A 360 27.73 1.94 -6.15
C LEU A 360 28.86 1.72 -7.16
N ASP A 361 28.85 0.60 -7.89
CA ASP A 361 29.81 0.34 -8.98
C ASP A 361 29.70 1.39 -10.11
N LEU A 362 28.49 1.97 -10.29
CA LEU A 362 28.23 3.06 -11.23
C LEU A 362 28.57 4.46 -10.67
N GLY A 363 29.04 4.55 -9.42
CA GLY A 363 29.47 5.80 -8.79
C GLY A 363 28.40 6.51 -7.96
N ALA A 364 27.37 5.81 -7.49
CA ALA A 364 26.38 6.38 -6.57
C ALA A 364 27.02 6.79 -5.23
N ASP A 365 26.63 7.96 -4.73
CA ASP A 365 27.06 8.49 -3.44
C ASP A 365 26.06 8.13 -2.33
N GLN A 366 26.49 7.26 -1.43
CA GLN A 366 25.69 6.80 -0.29
C GLN A 366 25.57 7.81 0.86
N SER A 367 26.25 8.96 0.77
CA SER A 367 26.17 10.05 1.75
C SER A 367 25.07 11.08 1.45
N ILE A 368 24.48 11.04 0.25
CA ILE A 368 23.38 11.95 -0.13
C ILE A 368 22.20 11.73 0.83
N MET A 369 21.66 12.84 1.32
CA MET A 369 20.43 12.87 2.11
C MET A 369 19.26 13.25 1.23
N ASP A 370 18.15 12.52 1.34
CA ASP A 370 16.90 12.87 0.68
C ASP A 370 16.30 14.17 1.24
N THR A 371 15.45 14.84 0.45
CA THR A 371 14.84 16.12 0.86
C THR A 371 13.57 15.97 1.70
N SER A 372 12.98 14.78 1.71
CA SER A 372 11.68 14.50 2.33
C SER A 372 11.79 14.29 3.84
N PHE A 373 12.80 13.53 4.26
CA PHE A 373 13.04 13.10 5.63
C PHE A 373 14.46 13.40 6.11
N GLY A 374 15.37 13.81 5.21
CA GLY A 374 16.78 13.99 5.55
C GLY A 374 17.43 12.67 5.93
N SER A 375 17.07 11.58 5.26
CA SER A 375 17.63 10.25 5.50
C SER A 375 18.64 9.91 4.40
N THR A 376 19.61 9.06 4.71
CA THR A 376 20.51 8.47 3.71
C THR A 376 19.92 7.16 3.19
N PRO A 377 20.48 6.56 2.11
CA PRO A 377 20.07 5.22 1.69
C PRO A 377 20.17 4.18 2.81
N LEU A 378 21.18 4.28 3.68
CA LEU A 378 21.30 3.43 4.87
C LEU A 378 20.11 3.64 5.83
N GLY A 379 19.73 4.89 6.10
CA GLY A 379 18.60 5.18 6.98
C GLY A 379 17.29 4.59 6.45
N TRP A 380 17.07 4.62 5.14
CA TRP A 380 15.93 3.95 4.50
C TRP A 380 15.99 2.43 4.59
N ALA A 381 17.16 1.82 4.40
CA ALA A 381 17.33 0.38 4.60
C ALA A 381 17.04 -0.03 6.05
N GLU A 382 17.47 0.76 7.03
CA GLU A 382 17.21 0.48 8.46
C GLU A 382 15.73 0.67 8.81
N HIS A 383 15.11 1.75 8.31
CA HIS A 383 13.68 2.02 8.49
C HIS A 383 12.81 0.89 7.95
N ASN A 384 13.10 0.41 6.74
CA ASN A 384 12.35 -0.67 6.09
C ASN A 384 12.91 -2.08 6.40
N ARG A 385 13.75 -2.21 7.44
CA ARG A 385 14.29 -3.49 7.95
C ARG A 385 15.00 -4.35 6.89
N ARG A 386 15.73 -3.71 5.98
CA ARG A 386 16.55 -4.36 4.96
C ARG A 386 17.92 -4.68 5.52
N ASP A 387 17.96 -5.57 6.51
CA ASP A 387 19.13 -5.84 7.35
C ASP A 387 20.41 -6.16 6.54
N GLN A 388 20.28 -6.92 5.44
CA GLN A 388 21.40 -7.25 4.57
C GLN A 388 21.97 -6.02 3.84
N VAL A 389 21.09 -5.15 3.33
CA VAL A 389 21.49 -3.89 2.68
C VAL A 389 22.08 -2.93 3.70
N ALA A 390 21.44 -2.77 4.86
CA ALA A 390 21.93 -1.90 5.92
C ALA A 390 23.32 -2.34 6.42
N ALA A 391 23.53 -3.65 6.60
CA ALA A 391 24.84 -4.19 6.96
C ALA A 391 25.90 -3.91 5.88
N PHE A 392 25.54 -4.07 4.61
CA PHE A 392 26.44 -3.80 3.49
C PHE A 392 26.83 -2.31 3.40
N LEU A 393 25.85 -1.39 3.42
CA LEU A 393 26.10 0.05 3.37
C LEU A 393 26.89 0.57 4.59
N ARG A 394 26.71 -0.02 5.78
CA ARG A 394 27.55 0.30 6.95
C ARG A 394 29.01 -0.09 6.75
N SER A 395 29.27 -1.22 6.10
CA SER A 395 30.64 -1.71 5.88
C SER A 395 31.40 -0.95 4.79
N ASP A 396 30.68 -0.19 3.97
CA ASP A 396 31.23 0.54 2.82
C ASP A 396 31.45 2.04 3.12
N GLN A 397 31.27 2.48 4.37
CA GLN A 397 31.60 3.85 4.77
C GLN A 397 33.13 4.05 4.73
N PRO A 398 33.64 5.08 4.02
CA PRO A 398 35.07 5.35 3.88
C PRO A 398 35.78 5.77 5.17
#